data_AF-A0A9W9FEZ1-F1
#
_entry.id   AF-A0A9W9FEZ1-F1
#
_cell.length_a   1.000
_cell.length_b   1.000
_cell.length_c   1.000
_cell.angle_alpha   90.00
_cell.angle_beta   90.00
_cell.angle_gamma   90.00
#
_symmetry.space_group_name_H-M   'P 1'
#
loop_
_entity.id
_entity.type
_entity.pdbx_description
1 polymer ?
#
loop_
_entity_poly.entity_id
_entity_poly.type
_entity_poly.pdbx_seq_one_letter_code
_entity_poly.pdbx_strand_id
1 'polypeptide(L)'
;MVKHRRGKHRLESKKSNNAFNRYAPPNLASGSRGQTSNINTSLSPIPESAETPSSNQASYRLWFDTLSRNFDLAVYRDFHRNVLEDLYTRRDTYGFDLLLDYYENAVYGPAHIDDEVLVDLADFDKNKQYSIFARVTQMLEMAYKNRAMEQTNFIRLRRFRIKAKKRNYRFKHGL
;
A
#
# COMPACT_ATOMS: atom_id res chain seq x y z
N MET A 1 -36.76 -20.70 42.16
CA MET A 1 -35.73 -21.72 42.45
C MET A 1 -34.38 -21.20 41.97
N VAL A 2 -33.50 -20.86 42.91
CA VAL A 2 -32.19 -20.22 42.68
C VAL A 2 -31.11 -21.30 42.60
N LYS A 3 -30.20 -21.24 41.62
CA LYS A 3 -28.83 -21.77 41.76
C LYS A 3 -27.81 -20.83 41.11
N HIS A 4 -27.04 -20.18 41.98
CA HIS A 4 -25.78 -19.48 41.73
C HIS A 4 -24.62 -20.48 41.51
N ARG A 5 -23.56 -20.03 40.80
CA ARG A 5 -22.11 -20.18 41.10
C ARG A 5 -21.32 -19.68 39.87
N ARG A 6 -20.78 -18.44 39.84
CA ARG A 6 -19.50 -17.94 40.42
C ARG A 6 -18.28 -18.87 40.21
N GLY A 7 -17.36 -18.41 39.37
CA GLY A 7 -15.94 -18.74 39.39
C GLY A 7 -15.14 -17.50 38.96
N LYS A 8 -14.33 -16.97 39.89
CA LYS A 8 -13.39 -15.84 39.72
C LYS A 8 -11.95 -16.34 39.89
N HIS A 9 -11.00 -15.50 39.42
CA HIS A 9 -9.54 -15.48 39.67
C HIS A 9 -8.72 -16.50 38.85
N ARG A 10 -7.57 -16.13 38.27
CA ARG A 10 -6.40 -15.51 38.93
C ARG A 10 -5.38 -14.94 37.91
N LEU A 11 -4.67 -13.88 38.34
CA LEU A 11 -3.56 -13.16 37.72
C LEU A 11 -2.25 -13.96 37.63
N GLU A 12 -1.38 -13.61 36.66
CA GLU A 12 0.09 -13.33 36.74
C GLU A 12 0.60 -13.11 35.29
N SER A 13 1.10 -11.96 34.82
CA SER A 13 2.19 -11.04 35.17
C SER A 13 3.61 -11.49 34.77
N LYS A 14 4.28 -10.60 34.01
CA LYS A 14 5.73 -10.45 33.72
C LYS A 14 6.34 -11.30 32.59
N LYS A 15 6.83 -10.64 31.54
CA LYS A 15 8.21 -10.10 31.49
C LYS A 15 8.44 -9.23 30.26
N SER A 16 9.05 -8.07 30.52
CA SER A 16 9.72 -7.20 29.57
C SER A 16 10.90 -7.93 28.90
N ASN A 17 11.33 -7.47 27.73
CA ASN A 17 12.66 -6.87 27.59
C ASN A 17 12.83 -6.17 26.23
N ASN A 18 12.95 -4.85 26.33
CA ASN A 18 13.64 -3.97 25.40
C ASN A 18 15.08 -4.45 25.20
N ALA A 19 15.54 -4.48 23.95
CA ALA A 19 16.96 -4.45 23.62
C ALA A 19 17.16 -3.38 22.54
N PHE A 20 17.62 -2.24 23.03
CA PHE A 20 18.15 -1.07 22.33
C PHE A 20 19.38 -1.43 21.47
N ASN A 21 19.53 -0.67 20.38
CA ASN A 21 20.77 -0.21 19.74
C ASN A 21 21.89 -1.21 19.46
N ARG A 22 22.29 -1.25 18.17
CA ARG A 22 23.70 -1.10 17.76
C ARG A 22 23.78 -0.73 16.27
N TYR A 23 23.76 0.57 16.00
CA TYR A 23 24.45 1.14 14.84
C TYR A 23 25.93 1.31 15.21
N ALA A 24 26.84 0.83 14.36
CA ALA A 24 28.18 1.38 14.19
C ALA A 24 28.78 0.89 12.86
N PRO A 25 29.21 1.79 11.95
CA PRO A 25 30.02 1.47 10.77
C PRO A 25 31.51 1.52 11.10
N PRO A 26 32.38 0.77 10.39
CA PRO A 26 33.82 0.99 10.44
C PRO A 26 34.28 2.02 9.38
N ASN A 27 35.00 3.06 9.85
CA ASN A 27 35.71 4.06 9.05
C ASN A 27 37.10 3.58 8.60
N LEU A 28 37.50 4.07 7.42
CA LEU A 28 38.82 4.47 6.91
C LEU A 28 40.12 3.92 7.55
N ALA A 29 40.98 3.35 6.70
CA ALA A 29 42.42 3.70 6.55
C ALA A 29 42.97 3.07 5.24
N SER A 30 43.37 3.87 4.24
CA SER A 30 44.75 4.33 3.97
C SER A 30 45.63 3.31 3.22
N GLY A 31 45.92 3.56 1.94
CA GLY A 31 46.90 2.82 1.15
C GLY A 31 47.35 3.61 -0.10
N SER A 32 48.65 3.90 -0.18
CA SER A 32 49.31 4.86 -1.07
C SER A 32 49.58 4.38 -2.51
N ARG A 33 49.39 5.31 -3.45
CA ARG A 33 50.32 5.80 -4.51
C ARG A 33 51.12 4.83 -5.41
N GLY A 34 50.89 4.95 -6.72
CA GLY A 34 51.82 4.72 -7.86
C GLY A 34 51.08 5.04 -9.19
N GLN A 35 51.39 6.12 -9.95
CA GLN A 35 52.26 6.16 -11.15
C GLN A 35 51.89 5.08 -12.21
N THR A 36 51.64 5.30 -13.51
CA THR A 36 52.01 6.31 -14.53
C THR A 36 51.10 6.21 -15.79
N SER A 37 51.27 7.17 -16.72
CA SER A 37 51.12 7.12 -18.19
C SER A 37 49.76 7.34 -18.91
N ASN A 38 49.79 8.38 -19.75
CA ASN A 38 48.92 8.77 -20.87
C ASN A 38 48.53 7.64 -21.82
N ILE A 39 47.26 7.61 -22.27
CA ILE A 39 46.86 7.26 -23.65
C ILE A 39 45.55 8.03 -23.99
N ASN A 40 45.56 8.85 -25.05
CA ASN A 40 44.37 9.35 -25.74
C ASN A 40 43.55 8.17 -26.29
N THR A 41 42.22 8.09 -26.13
CA THR A 41 41.28 7.45 -27.10
C THR A 41 39.81 7.58 -26.64
N SER A 42 38.95 7.83 -27.63
CA SER A 42 37.50 7.56 -27.69
C SER A 42 36.53 8.31 -26.79
N LEU A 43 35.95 9.35 -27.40
CA LEU A 43 34.54 9.67 -27.29
C LEU A 43 33.70 8.38 -27.48
N SER A 44 33.15 7.85 -26.40
CA SER A 44 32.10 6.80 -26.43
C SER A 44 30.80 7.41 -25.90
N PRO A 45 29.64 6.93 -26.39
CA PRO A 45 28.36 7.59 -26.18
C PRO A 45 27.99 7.52 -24.70
N ILE A 46 27.50 8.64 -24.18
CA ILE A 46 26.78 8.71 -22.91
C ILE A 46 25.70 7.61 -22.95
N PRO A 47 25.63 6.69 -21.96
CA PRO A 47 24.47 5.82 -21.83
C PRO A 47 23.27 6.70 -21.51
N GLU A 48 22.54 7.07 -22.55
CA GLU A 48 21.19 7.56 -22.50
C GLU A 48 20.31 6.45 -21.91
N SER A 49 20.11 6.50 -20.58
CA SER A 49 18.95 5.98 -19.83
C SER A 49 19.29 5.94 -18.33
N ALA A 50 19.63 7.09 -17.76
CA ALA A 50 19.28 7.31 -16.37
C ALA A 50 17.82 7.78 -16.42
N GLU A 51 16.87 6.85 -16.25
CA GLU A 51 15.49 7.19 -15.94
C GLU A 51 15.54 8.12 -14.73
N THR A 52 15.35 9.41 -14.98
CA THR A 52 15.17 10.39 -13.92
C THR A 52 14.01 9.88 -13.09
N PRO A 53 14.16 9.71 -11.76
CA PRO A 53 13.05 9.30 -10.92
C PRO A 53 11.90 10.26 -11.22
N SER A 54 10.74 9.71 -11.59
CA SER A 54 9.58 10.54 -11.92
C SER A 54 9.37 11.50 -10.76
N SER A 55 9.15 12.78 -11.07
CA SER A 55 9.18 13.90 -10.11
C SER A 55 8.30 13.71 -8.86
N ASN A 56 7.42 12.70 -8.86
CA ASN A 56 6.45 12.41 -7.82
C ASN A 56 6.79 11.20 -6.93
N GLN A 57 7.86 10.42 -7.20
CA GLN A 57 8.17 9.21 -6.42
C GLN A 57 8.35 9.50 -4.92
N ALA A 58 9.02 10.60 -4.58
CA ALA A 58 9.20 11.02 -3.20
C ALA A 58 7.86 11.38 -2.53
N SER A 59 6.97 12.05 -3.25
CA SER A 59 5.62 12.40 -2.79
C SER A 59 4.77 11.16 -2.54
N TYR A 60 4.84 10.15 -3.43
CA TYR A 60 4.11 8.90 -3.27
C TYR A 60 4.52 8.14 -2.00
N ARG A 61 5.82 8.04 -1.71
CA ARG A 61 6.29 7.45 -0.45
C ARG A 61 5.80 8.24 0.76
N LEU A 62 5.87 9.57 0.70
CA LEU A 62 5.43 10.43 1.80
C LEU A 62 3.93 10.25 2.09
N TRP A 63 3.09 10.23 1.05
CA TRP A 63 1.66 10.01 1.20
C TRP A 63 1.36 8.60 1.73
N PHE A 64 2.00 7.56 1.19
CA PHE A 64 1.90 6.20 1.72
C PHE A 64 2.23 6.14 3.21
N ASP A 65 3.36 6.72 3.63
CA ASP A 65 3.79 6.71 5.04
C ASP A 65 2.83 7.50 5.93
N THR A 66 2.32 8.63 5.44
CA THR A 66 1.37 9.48 6.16
C THR A 66 0.07 8.72 6.41
N LEU A 67 -0.52 8.18 5.33
CA LEU A 67 -1.80 7.47 5.36
C LEU A 67 -1.73 6.16 6.17
N SER A 68 -0.59 5.49 6.16
CA SER A 68 -0.37 4.27 6.95
C SER A 68 -0.30 4.54 8.45
N ARG A 69 0.06 5.77 8.87
CA ARG A 69 0.14 6.16 10.28
C ARG A 69 -1.16 6.79 10.76
N ASN A 70 -1.73 7.68 9.97
CA ASN A 70 -2.97 8.38 10.26
C ASN A 70 -3.68 8.72 8.96
N PHE A 71 -4.91 8.23 8.80
CA PHE A 71 -5.67 8.50 7.60
C PHE A 71 -6.02 9.99 7.52
N ASP A 72 -5.70 10.59 6.37
CA ASP A 72 -6.14 11.93 6.01
C ASP A 72 -6.80 11.88 4.62
N LEU A 73 -8.04 12.32 4.56
CA LEU A 73 -8.86 12.21 3.35
C LEU A 73 -8.32 13.08 2.20
N ALA A 74 -7.76 14.26 2.50
CA ALA A 74 -7.23 15.14 1.46
C ALA A 74 -5.96 14.53 0.86
N VAL A 75 -5.05 14.05 1.72
CA VAL A 75 -3.84 13.34 1.31
C VAL A 75 -4.19 12.08 0.51
N TYR A 76 -5.19 11.32 0.94
CA TYR A 76 -5.64 10.13 0.21
C TYR A 76 -6.14 10.46 -1.19
N ARG A 77 -6.98 11.49 -1.32
CA ARG A 77 -7.53 11.90 -2.62
C ARG A 77 -6.44 12.40 -3.56
N ASP A 78 -5.48 13.18 -3.06
CA ASP A 78 -4.35 13.63 -3.87
C ASP A 78 -3.45 12.46 -4.26
N PHE A 79 -3.14 11.55 -3.34
CA PHE A 79 -2.37 10.35 -3.64
C PHE A 79 -3.06 9.51 -4.74
N HIS A 80 -4.32 9.15 -4.52
CA HIS A 80 -5.10 8.35 -5.45
C HIS A 80 -5.22 8.98 -6.83
N ARG A 81 -5.52 10.29 -6.91
CA ARG A 81 -5.65 11.01 -8.18
C ARG A 81 -4.34 11.02 -8.96
N ASN A 82 -3.24 11.43 -8.33
CA ASN A 82 -1.94 11.55 -9.00
C ASN A 82 -1.41 10.19 -9.45
N VAL A 83 -1.58 9.16 -8.63
CA VAL A 83 -1.20 7.78 -8.97
C VAL A 83 -1.94 7.28 -10.20
N LEU A 84 -3.26 7.46 -10.24
CA LEU A 84 -4.05 7.02 -11.39
C LEU A 84 -3.72 7.85 -12.64
N GLU A 85 -3.50 9.15 -12.49
CA GLU A 85 -3.07 10.01 -13.59
C GLU A 85 -1.73 9.55 -14.18
N ASP A 86 -0.70 9.34 -13.35
CA ASP A 86 0.60 8.85 -13.81
C ASP A 86 0.50 7.45 -14.42
N LEU A 87 -0.34 6.58 -13.84
CA LEU A 87 -0.58 5.25 -14.38
C LEU A 87 -1.20 5.30 -15.78
N TYR A 88 -2.22 6.13 -15.99
CA TYR A 88 -2.93 6.19 -17.27
C TYR A 88 -2.19 7.01 -18.33
N THR A 89 -1.50 8.08 -17.94
CA THR A 89 -0.88 9.03 -18.88
C THR A 89 0.58 8.68 -19.16
N ARG A 90 1.35 8.28 -18.14
CA ARG A 90 2.79 8.05 -18.23
C ARG A 90 3.16 6.56 -18.18
N ARG A 91 2.20 5.68 -17.87
CA ARG A 91 2.42 4.25 -17.62
C ARG A 91 3.44 4.00 -16.50
N ASP A 92 3.60 4.95 -15.59
CA ASP A 92 4.42 4.80 -14.40
C ASP A 92 3.61 4.06 -13.33
N THR A 93 4.05 2.85 -12.98
CA THR A 93 3.36 2.00 -12.01
C THR A 93 3.81 2.22 -10.58
N TYR A 94 4.89 2.98 -10.34
CA TYR A 94 5.52 3.08 -9.03
C TYR A 94 4.54 3.56 -7.94
N GLY A 95 3.82 4.64 -8.22
CA GLY A 95 2.81 5.17 -7.30
C GLY A 95 1.63 4.20 -7.13
N PHE A 96 1.28 3.45 -8.16
CA PHE A 96 0.21 2.46 -8.11
C PHE A 96 0.59 1.24 -7.27
N ASP A 97 1.84 0.78 -7.35
CA ASP A 97 2.35 -0.29 -6.51
C ASP A 97 2.28 0.09 -5.02
N LEU A 98 2.66 1.33 -4.67
CA LEU A 98 2.50 1.85 -3.31
C LEU A 98 1.03 1.95 -2.88
N LEU A 99 0.14 2.33 -3.79
CA LEU A 99 -1.30 2.37 -3.50
C LEU A 99 -1.86 0.97 -3.23
N LEU A 100 -1.40 -0.04 -3.98
CA LEU A 100 -1.76 -1.45 -3.74
C LEU A 100 -1.24 -1.95 -2.40
N ASP A 101 0.00 -1.61 -2.04
CA ASP A 101 0.57 -1.96 -0.73
C ASP A 101 -0.21 -1.28 0.42
N TYR A 102 -0.65 -0.03 0.22
CA TYR A 102 -1.50 0.67 1.19
C TYR A 102 -2.83 -0.08 1.38
N TYR A 103 -3.48 -0.49 0.28
CA TYR A 103 -4.70 -1.28 0.35
C TYR A 103 -4.49 -2.63 1.02
N GLU A 104 -3.37 -3.30 0.75
CA GLU A 104 -3.03 -4.57 1.38
C GLU A 104 -2.91 -4.42 2.90
N ASN A 105 -2.19 -3.39 3.35
CA ASN A 105 -2.08 -3.05 4.77
C ASN A 105 -3.44 -2.72 5.39
N ALA A 106 -4.30 -2.00 4.67
CA ALA A 106 -5.64 -1.66 5.14
C ALA A 106 -6.55 -2.90 5.27
N VAL A 107 -6.51 -3.79 4.27
CA VAL A 107 -7.35 -4.99 4.18
C VAL A 107 -6.98 -6.05 5.22
N TYR A 108 -5.69 -6.28 5.44
CA TYR A 108 -5.18 -7.28 6.38
C TYR A 108 -4.86 -6.71 7.76
N GLY A 109 -4.88 -5.39 7.89
CA GLY A 109 -4.67 -4.71 9.17
C GLY A 109 -5.88 -4.84 10.10
N PRO A 110 -5.65 -4.67 11.43
CA PRO A 110 -6.73 -4.65 12.41
C PRO A 110 -7.51 -3.33 12.41
N ALA A 111 -7.06 -2.33 11.65
CA ALA A 111 -7.63 -1.00 11.64
C ALA A 111 -8.96 -0.92 10.88
N HIS A 112 -9.77 0.05 11.25
CA HIS A 112 -10.93 0.44 10.46
C HIS A 112 -10.46 1.00 9.11
N ILE A 113 -11.12 0.59 8.02
CA ILE A 113 -10.84 1.11 6.67
C ILE A 113 -11.84 2.23 6.38
N ASP A 114 -11.35 3.41 5.98
CA ASP A 114 -12.21 4.55 5.66
C ASP A 114 -13.13 4.29 4.45
N ASP A 115 -14.30 4.95 4.44
CA ASP A 115 -15.34 4.70 3.43
C ASP A 115 -14.84 4.95 2.00
N GLU A 116 -14.09 6.03 1.77
CA GLU A 116 -13.46 6.30 0.47
C GLU A 116 -12.57 5.15 -0.02
N VAL A 117 -11.71 4.62 0.86
CA VAL A 117 -10.83 3.49 0.54
C VAL A 117 -11.66 2.25 0.17
N LEU A 118 -12.75 1.97 0.90
CA LEU A 118 -13.65 0.86 0.60
C LEU A 118 -14.42 1.04 -0.72
N VAL A 119 -14.77 2.28 -1.07
CA VAL A 119 -15.40 2.60 -2.35
C VAL A 119 -14.44 2.31 -3.50
N ASP A 120 -13.19 2.77 -3.41
CA ASP A 120 -12.19 2.55 -4.45
C ASP A 120 -11.84 1.06 -4.60
N LEU A 121 -11.70 0.33 -3.48
CA LEU A 121 -11.55 -1.13 -3.49
C LEU A 121 -12.73 -1.84 -4.18
N ALA A 122 -13.97 -1.41 -3.92
CA ALA A 122 -15.15 -1.98 -4.56
C ALA A 122 -15.21 -1.68 -6.06
N ASP A 123 -14.76 -0.49 -6.47
CA ASP A 123 -14.73 -0.07 -7.86
C ASP A 123 -13.61 -0.78 -8.65
N PHE A 124 -12.44 -1.01 -8.05
CA PHE A 124 -11.38 -1.83 -8.65
C PHE A 124 -11.76 -3.30 -8.78
N ASP A 125 -12.36 -3.91 -7.75
CA ASP A 125 -12.88 -5.30 -7.82
C ASP A 125 -13.96 -5.47 -8.91
N LYS A 126 -14.82 -4.47 -9.08
CA LYS A 126 -15.80 -4.46 -10.17
C LYS A 126 -15.13 -4.45 -11.54
N ASN A 127 -13.99 -3.77 -11.65
CA ASN A 127 -13.21 -3.61 -12.86
C ASN A 127 -12.16 -4.72 -13.06
N LYS A 128 -12.34 -5.89 -12.44
CA LYS A 128 -11.45 -7.07 -12.53
C LYS A 128 -11.13 -7.59 -13.93
N GLN A 129 -11.84 -7.12 -14.95
CA GLN A 129 -11.53 -7.41 -16.35
C GLN A 129 -10.22 -6.75 -16.82
N TYR A 130 -9.77 -5.69 -16.14
CA TYR A 130 -8.48 -5.07 -16.41
C TYR A 130 -7.41 -5.74 -15.54
N SER A 131 -6.36 -6.24 -16.20
CA SER A 131 -5.26 -6.98 -15.54
C SER A 131 -4.61 -6.18 -14.41
N ILE A 132 -4.54 -4.86 -14.54
CA ILE A 132 -3.95 -3.99 -13.53
C ILE A 132 -4.69 -4.00 -12.18
N PHE A 133 -6.00 -4.30 -12.18
CA PHE A 133 -6.80 -4.41 -10.97
C PHE A 133 -6.94 -5.86 -10.45
N ALA A 134 -6.29 -6.82 -11.11
CA ALA A 134 -6.35 -8.22 -10.69
C ALA A 134 -5.79 -8.43 -9.28
N ARG A 135 -4.71 -7.72 -8.91
CA ARG A 135 -4.12 -7.80 -7.56
C ARG A 135 -5.11 -7.39 -6.46
N VAL A 136 -5.89 -6.32 -6.68
CA VAL A 136 -6.95 -5.91 -5.73
C VAL A 136 -8.00 -7.00 -5.58
N THR A 137 -8.44 -7.59 -6.69
CA THR A 137 -9.46 -8.65 -6.68
C THR A 137 -8.96 -9.87 -5.90
N GLN A 138 -7.74 -10.34 -6.19
CA GLN A 138 -7.12 -11.47 -5.51
C GLN A 138 -6.94 -11.22 -4.01
N MET A 139 -6.46 -10.03 -3.64
CA MET A 139 -6.31 -9.62 -2.26
C MET A 139 -7.64 -9.69 -1.51
N LEU A 140 -8.72 -9.14 -2.08
CA LEU A 140 -10.04 -9.19 -1.46
C LEU A 140 -10.58 -10.63 -1.36
N GLU A 141 -10.43 -11.44 -2.41
CA GLU A 141 -10.83 -12.86 -2.39
C GLU A 141 -10.10 -13.65 -1.29
N MET A 142 -8.80 -13.43 -1.13
CA MET A 142 -8.00 -14.03 -0.05
C MET A 142 -8.43 -13.55 1.33
N ALA A 143 -8.62 -12.24 1.50
CA ALA A 143 -9.08 -11.67 2.76
C ALA A 143 -10.45 -12.21 3.18
N TYR A 144 -11.34 -12.44 2.21
CA TYR A 144 -12.64 -13.09 2.44
C TYR A 144 -12.49 -14.56 2.83
N LYS A 145 -11.72 -15.33 2.07
CA LYS A 145 -11.54 -16.76 2.31
C LYS A 145 -10.93 -17.02 3.69
N ASN A 146 -9.96 -16.20 4.08
CA ASN A 146 -9.20 -16.36 5.31
C ASN A 146 -9.84 -15.63 6.52
N ARG A 147 -10.94 -14.90 6.31
CA ARG A 147 -11.55 -14.01 7.33
C ARG A 147 -10.54 -13.04 7.94
N ALA A 148 -9.61 -12.57 7.12
CA ALA A 148 -8.51 -11.71 7.57
C ALA A 148 -8.89 -10.23 7.61
N MET A 149 -9.92 -9.85 6.84
CA MET A 149 -10.51 -8.51 6.93
C MET A 149 -11.43 -8.41 8.13
N GLU A 150 -11.35 -7.30 8.85
CA GLU A 150 -12.25 -6.97 9.96
C GLU A 150 -13.73 -7.02 9.52
N GLN A 151 -14.60 -7.56 10.39
CA GLN A 151 -15.98 -7.91 10.04
C GLN A 151 -16.84 -6.69 9.68
N THR A 152 -16.66 -5.53 10.34
CA THR A 152 -17.39 -4.31 9.98
C THR A 152 -16.94 -3.76 8.62
N ASN A 153 -15.64 -3.79 8.31
CA ASN A 153 -15.09 -3.46 7.00
C ASN A 153 -15.68 -4.38 5.92
N PHE A 154 -15.75 -5.68 6.18
CA PHE A 154 -16.37 -6.67 5.29
C PHE A 154 -17.83 -6.31 4.95
N ILE A 155 -18.63 -6.00 5.97
CA ILE A 155 -20.05 -5.66 5.81
C ILE A 155 -20.20 -4.38 4.97
N ARG A 156 -19.37 -3.36 5.23
CA ARG A 156 -19.36 -2.09 4.48
C ARG A 156 -18.94 -2.29 3.03
N LEU A 157 -17.84 -3.01 2.78
CA LEU A 157 -17.37 -3.33 1.44
C LEU A 157 -18.45 -4.06 0.62
N ARG A 158 -19.15 -5.03 1.21
CA ARG A 158 -20.25 -5.73 0.54
C ARG A 158 -21.36 -4.77 0.08
N ARG A 159 -21.71 -3.78 0.91
CA ARG A 159 -22.70 -2.75 0.55
C ARG A 159 -22.22 -1.91 -0.64
N PHE A 160 -20.97 -1.50 -0.65
CA PHE A 160 -20.39 -0.73 -1.76
C PHE A 160 -20.35 -1.54 -3.06
N ARG A 161 -19.95 -2.82 -3.02
CA ARG A 161 -19.99 -3.72 -4.19
C ARG A 161 -21.39 -3.85 -4.80
N ILE A 162 -22.43 -3.98 -3.97
CA ILE A 162 -23.83 -4.03 -4.45
C ILE A 162 -24.22 -2.71 -5.11
N LYS A 163 -23.88 -1.56 -4.51
CA LYS A 163 -24.13 -0.23 -5.10
C LYS A 163 -23.39 -0.05 -6.43
N ALA A 164 -22.14 -0.47 -6.52
CA ALA A 164 -21.33 -0.38 -7.73
C ALA A 164 -21.88 -1.22 -8.89
N LYS A 165 -22.45 -2.41 -8.59
CA LYS A 165 -23.16 -3.25 -9.56
C LYS A 165 -24.45 -2.61 -10.07
N LYS A 166 -25.27 -2.04 -9.18
CA LYS A 166 -26.53 -1.37 -9.56
C LYS A 166 -26.31 -0.19 -10.50
N ARG A 167 -25.28 0.62 -10.27
CA ARG A 167 -24.90 1.74 -11.16
C ARG A 167 -24.60 1.26 -12.58
N ASN A 168 -23.93 0.11 -12.74
CA ASN A 168 -23.59 -0.44 -14.05
C ASN A 168 -24.81 -0.99 -14.79
N TYR A 169 -25.76 -1.60 -14.07
CA TYR A 169 -26.99 -2.11 -14.67
C TYR A 169 -27.83 -0.98 -15.28
N ARG A 170 -28.00 0.14 -14.55
CA ARG A 170 -28.71 1.32 -15.08
C ARG A 170 -28.04 1.92 -16.31
N PHE A 171 -26.71 2.00 -16.31
CA PHE A 171 -25.96 2.54 -17.45
C PHE A 171 -26.04 1.64 -18.68
N LYS A 172 -25.96 0.31 -18.52
CA LYS A 172 -26.02 -0.65 -19.64
C LYS A 172 -27.42 -0.85 -20.21
N HIS A 173 -28.48 -0.57 -19.43
CA HIS A 173 -29.86 -0.87 -19.81
C HIS A 173 -30.78 0.35 -19.89
N GLY A 174 -30.24 1.58 -19.83
CA GLY A 174 -30.96 2.81 -20.14
C GLY A 174 -32.30 2.94 -19.40
N LEU A 175 -32.23 3.18 -18.09
CA LEU A 175 -33.36 3.67 -17.28
C LEU A 175 -33.06 5.09 -16.81
#